data_AF-A0A2K6KIU5-F1
#
_entry.id   AF-A0A2K6KIU5-F1
#
_cell.length_a   1.000
_cell.length_b   1.000
_cell.length_c   1.000
_cell.angle_alpha   90.00
_cell.angle_beta   90.00
_cell.angle_gamma   90.00
#
_symmetry.space_group_name_H-M   'P 1'
#
loop_
_entity.id
_entity.type
_entity.pdbx_description
1 polymer ?
#
loop_
_entity_poly.entity_id
_entity_poly.type
_entity_poly.pdbx_seq_one_letter_code
_entity_poly.pdbx_strand_id
1 'polypeptide(L)'
;KDTSATSQSVNGSPQAEQPSLESTSKEAFFSRVETFSSLKWAGKPPELSPLVCAKYGWVTVECDMLKCSSCQAFLCASLQPAFDFDRYKQRCAELKKALCTAHEKFCFWPDSPSPDRFGMLPLDEPAILVSEFLDRFQSLCHLDLQLPSLRPEDLKTMCLTEDKLSLLLHLLEDELDHRTDERKTTIKLGSDIQVHVTACILSVCGWACSSSLEPMQLSLITCSQCMRKVGLWGFQQIESSMTDLDASFGLTSSLIPGLEGRPERLALVPESPRRMMTRSQDATFSPGSEQDTSSRSFFDPTSQHRDWCPWVNITLGKESRENGGTEPDASAPAEPGWKAVLTILLAHKQSSQPAETDSMSLSEKSRKVFRIFRQWESLCSS
;
A
#
# COMPACT_ATOMS: atom_id res chain seq x y z
N LYS A 1 -70.88 1.46 -30.92
CA LYS A 1 -70.71 2.92 -30.77
C LYS A 1 -70.30 3.16 -29.33
N ASP A 2 -69.01 2.96 -29.05
CA ASP A 2 -68.33 3.33 -27.81
C ASP A 2 -66.85 3.47 -28.19
N THR A 3 -66.26 4.61 -27.88
CA THR A 3 -64.91 5.00 -28.27
C THR A 3 -64.06 5.11 -27.01
N SER A 4 -63.11 4.21 -26.85
CA SER A 4 -62.06 4.27 -25.83
C SER A 4 -60.74 4.68 -26.46
N ALA A 5 -60.05 5.59 -25.78
CA ALA A 5 -58.79 6.18 -26.18
C ALA A 5 -57.62 5.18 -26.07
N THR A 6 -56.65 5.29 -26.98
CA THR A 6 -55.32 4.69 -26.81
C THR A 6 -54.28 5.69 -27.29
N SER A 7 -53.50 6.20 -26.34
CA SER A 7 -52.32 7.05 -26.55
C SER A 7 -51.12 6.17 -26.89
N GLN A 8 -50.48 6.43 -28.04
CA GLN A 8 -49.17 5.89 -28.36
C GLN A 8 -48.09 6.79 -27.75
N SER A 9 -47.22 6.21 -26.93
CA SER A 9 -45.99 6.83 -26.44
C SER A 9 -44.87 6.54 -27.43
N VAL A 10 -44.23 7.58 -27.97
CA VAL A 10 -43.05 7.46 -28.83
C VAL A 10 -41.83 7.90 -28.03
N ASN A 11 -40.86 6.99 -27.98
CA ASN A 11 -39.54 7.08 -27.36
C ASN A 11 -38.69 8.28 -27.82
N GLY A 12 -37.82 8.72 -26.92
CA GLY A 12 -36.48 9.21 -27.27
C GLY A 12 -36.04 10.49 -26.56
N SER A 13 -35.67 10.41 -25.28
CA SER A 13 -34.78 11.42 -24.67
C SER A 13 -33.34 10.92 -24.75
N PRO A 14 -32.38 11.71 -25.27
CA PRO A 14 -30.97 11.39 -25.14
C PRO A 14 -30.58 11.55 -23.68
N GLN A 15 -30.07 10.47 -23.10
CA GLN A 15 -29.56 10.44 -21.74
C GLN A 15 -28.34 11.37 -21.68
N ALA A 16 -28.48 12.52 -21.02
CA ALA A 16 -27.36 13.37 -20.69
C ALA A 16 -26.45 12.59 -19.72
N GLU A 17 -25.27 12.18 -20.20
CA GLU A 17 -24.21 11.67 -19.34
C GLU A 17 -23.90 12.73 -18.27
N GLN A 18 -24.16 12.37 -17.02
CA GLN A 18 -24.07 13.26 -15.87
C GLN A 18 -22.61 13.64 -15.57
N PRO A 19 -22.24 14.94 -15.63
CA PRO A 19 -20.89 15.41 -15.28
C PRO A 19 -20.57 15.36 -13.78
N SER A 20 -21.58 15.18 -12.91
CA SER A 20 -21.45 15.28 -11.45
C SER A 20 -20.84 14.06 -10.75
N LEU A 21 -20.71 12.93 -11.47
CA LEU A 21 -20.22 11.67 -10.90
C LEU A 21 -18.69 11.59 -10.83
N GLU A 22 -17.95 12.27 -11.73
CA GLU A 22 -16.49 12.13 -11.82
C GLU A 22 -15.72 12.82 -10.68
N SER A 23 -16.18 13.99 -10.22
CA SER A 23 -15.51 14.71 -9.12
C SER A 23 -15.83 14.13 -7.75
N THR A 24 -17.01 13.51 -7.61
CA THR A 24 -17.52 12.98 -6.33
C THR A 24 -17.31 11.48 -6.13
N SER A 25 -16.79 10.75 -7.12
CA SER A 25 -16.39 9.35 -6.97
C SER A 25 -14.95 9.22 -6.47
N LYS A 26 -14.77 8.47 -5.37
CA LYS A 26 -13.45 8.14 -4.81
C LYS A 26 -12.67 7.24 -5.76
N GLU A 27 -13.36 6.31 -6.42
CA GLU A 27 -12.81 5.39 -7.41
C GLU A 27 -12.27 6.14 -8.63
N ALA A 28 -13.06 7.10 -9.17
CA ALA A 28 -12.64 7.93 -10.29
C ALA A 28 -11.43 8.81 -9.93
N PHE A 29 -11.41 9.38 -8.71
CA PHE A 29 -10.25 10.12 -8.21
C PHE A 29 -8.98 9.27 -8.23
N PHE A 30 -9.06 8.05 -7.70
CA PHE A 30 -7.93 7.16 -7.58
C PHE A 30 -7.50 6.52 -8.92
N SER A 31 -8.43 6.36 -9.86
CA SER A 31 -8.11 6.04 -11.26
C SER A 31 -7.22 7.12 -11.91
N ARG A 32 -7.51 8.41 -11.63
CA ARG A 32 -6.63 9.51 -12.10
C ARG A 32 -5.25 9.44 -11.45
N VAL A 33 -5.19 9.20 -10.14
CA VAL A 33 -3.93 9.05 -9.37
C VAL A 33 -3.06 7.91 -9.92
N GLU A 34 -3.66 6.78 -10.32
CA GLU A 34 -2.92 5.62 -10.85
C GLU A 34 -2.18 5.92 -12.16
N THR A 35 -2.62 6.93 -12.92
CA THR A 35 -1.90 7.33 -14.16
C THR A 35 -0.47 7.82 -13.88
N PHE A 36 -0.20 8.33 -12.68
CA PHE A 36 1.08 8.92 -12.29
C PHE A 36 2.10 7.84 -11.94
N SER A 37 2.98 7.53 -12.90
CA SER A 37 4.10 6.61 -12.70
C SER A 37 5.41 7.35 -12.39
N SER A 38 6.37 6.64 -11.79
CA SER A 38 7.71 7.18 -11.52
C SER A 38 8.50 7.53 -12.79
N LEU A 39 8.09 7.05 -13.97
CA LEU A 39 8.70 7.42 -15.25
C LEU A 39 8.14 8.74 -15.78
N LYS A 40 6.85 9.01 -15.54
CA LYS A 40 6.16 10.20 -16.08
C LYS A 40 6.16 11.39 -15.13
N TRP A 41 6.27 11.16 -13.83
CA TRP A 41 6.03 12.18 -12.80
C TRP A 41 7.02 12.09 -11.62
N ALA A 42 8.32 12.03 -11.92
CA ALA A 42 9.37 11.97 -10.91
C ALA A 42 9.75 13.35 -10.36
N GLY A 43 10.22 13.39 -9.10
CA GLY A 43 10.90 14.55 -8.51
C GLY A 43 10.01 15.78 -8.33
N LYS A 44 8.69 15.61 -8.28
CA LYS A 44 7.75 16.72 -8.09
C LYS A 44 7.61 17.08 -6.61
N PRO A 45 7.50 18.39 -6.29
CA PRO A 45 7.26 18.81 -4.91
C PRO A 45 5.85 18.40 -4.44
N PRO A 46 5.58 18.36 -3.11
CA PRO A 46 4.31 17.90 -2.57
C PRO A 46 3.07 18.64 -3.11
N GLU A 47 3.21 19.92 -3.44
CA GLU A 47 2.14 20.76 -4.01
C GLU A 47 1.76 20.37 -5.45
N LEU A 48 2.58 19.53 -6.10
CA LEU A 48 2.33 18.93 -7.42
C LEU A 48 2.27 17.40 -7.32
N SER A 49 1.97 16.87 -6.13
CA SER A 49 1.78 15.43 -5.94
C SER A 49 0.61 14.91 -6.79
N PRO A 50 0.61 13.62 -7.15
CA PRO A 50 -0.49 12.99 -7.89
C PRO A 50 -1.87 13.22 -7.28
N LEU A 51 -1.99 13.27 -5.95
CA LEU A 51 -3.24 13.57 -5.25
C LEU A 51 -3.74 14.99 -5.56
N VAL A 52 -2.85 15.98 -5.52
CA VAL A 52 -3.20 17.38 -5.83
C VAL A 52 -3.55 17.56 -7.31
N CYS A 53 -2.84 16.88 -8.21
CA CYS A 53 -3.17 16.92 -9.64
C CYS A 53 -4.53 16.25 -9.91
N ALA A 54 -4.75 15.04 -9.38
CA ALA A 54 -6.00 14.32 -9.55
C ALA A 54 -7.21 15.06 -8.94
N LYS A 55 -7.01 15.83 -7.86
CA LYS A 55 -8.05 16.69 -7.26
C LYS A 55 -8.70 17.61 -8.28
N TYR A 56 -7.91 18.16 -9.20
CA TYR A 56 -8.37 19.08 -10.25
C TYR A 56 -8.57 18.39 -11.61
N GLY A 57 -8.78 17.07 -11.64
CA GLY A 57 -9.13 16.35 -12.87
C GLY A 57 -7.96 16.01 -13.79
N TRP A 58 -6.72 16.22 -13.35
CA TRP A 58 -5.55 15.95 -14.17
C TRP A 58 -5.13 14.47 -14.13
N VAL A 59 -4.79 13.94 -15.31
CA VAL A 59 -4.10 12.67 -15.49
C VAL A 59 -2.76 12.90 -16.19
N THR A 60 -1.78 12.03 -15.97
CA THR A 60 -0.52 12.10 -16.72
C THR A 60 -0.62 11.33 -18.03
N VAL A 61 -0.22 11.97 -19.12
CA VAL A 61 -0.19 11.36 -20.46
C VAL A 61 1.24 11.08 -20.90
N GLU A 62 2.16 12.00 -20.61
CA GLU A 62 3.59 11.92 -20.95
C GLU A 62 4.45 12.45 -19.79
N CYS A 63 5.78 12.38 -19.92
CA CYS A 63 6.71 12.95 -18.95
C CYS A 63 6.39 14.43 -18.70
N ASP A 64 6.14 14.78 -17.45
CA ASP A 64 5.78 16.13 -17.00
C ASP A 64 4.56 16.74 -17.70
N MET A 65 3.71 15.93 -18.34
CA MET A 65 2.57 16.42 -19.10
C MET A 65 1.25 15.89 -18.55
N LEU A 66 0.40 16.83 -18.18
CA LEU A 66 -0.95 16.57 -17.71
C LEU A 66 -1.98 16.80 -18.81
N LYS A 67 -3.05 16.02 -18.75
CA LYS A 67 -4.26 16.20 -19.55
C LYS A 67 -5.48 16.20 -18.62
N CYS A 68 -6.42 17.11 -18.83
CA CYS A 68 -7.67 17.10 -18.09
C CYS A 68 -8.53 15.93 -18.57
N SER A 69 -9.04 15.12 -17.63
CA SER A 69 -9.88 13.95 -17.95
C SER A 69 -11.19 14.34 -18.64
N SER A 70 -11.70 15.55 -18.36
CA SER A 70 -12.99 16.01 -18.87
C SER A 70 -12.82 16.98 -20.04
N CYS A 71 -12.16 18.13 -19.84
CA CYS A 71 -12.07 19.17 -20.88
C CYS A 71 -10.93 18.98 -21.89
N GLN A 72 -10.09 17.95 -21.73
CA GLN A 72 -8.98 17.61 -22.62
C GLN A 72 -7.85 18.66 -22.72
N ALA A 73 -7.88 19.73 -21.91
CA ALA A 73 -6.78 20.70 -21.80
C ALA A 73 -5.45 20.00 -21.44
N PHE A 74 -4.33 20.59 -21.86
CA PHE A 74 -2.99 20.11 -21.54
C PHE A 74 -2.24 21.10 -20.66
N LEU A 75 -1.45 20.59 -19.72
CA LEU A 75 -0.58 21.39 -18.86
C LEU A 75 0.81 20.76 -18.78
N CYS A 76 1.83 21.50 -19.23
CA CYS A 76 3.24 21.12 -19.07
C CYS A 76 3.74 21.58 -17.69
N ALA A 77 4.09 20.61 -16.85
CA ALA A 77 4.57 20.80 -15.49
C ALA A 77 6.07 20.51 -15.34
N SER A 78 6.85 20.72 -16.41
CA SER A 78 8.29 20.51 -16.35
C SER A 78 8.93 21.51 -15.38
N LEU A 79 9.76 20.97 -14.48
CA LEU A 79 10.53 21.71 -13.50
C LEU A 79 12.00 21.49 -13.81
N GLN A 80 12.70 22.57 -14.14
CA GLN A 80 14.14 22.51 -14.34
C GLN A 80 14.83 22.45 -12.97
N PRO A 81 15.84 21.58 -12.79
CA PRO A 81 16.72 21.66 -11.63
C PRO A 81 17.36 23.05 -11.61
N ALA A 82 16.97 23.90 -10.67
CA ALA A 82 17.45 25.27 -10.59
C ALA A 82 18.42 25.40 -9.42
N PHE A 83 19.57 26.03 -9.67
CA PHE A 83 20.44 26.57 -8.61
C PHE A 83 19.82 27.81 -7.94
N ASP A 84 18.80 28.40 -8.58
CA ASP A 84 17.99 29.50 -8.06
C ASP A 84 16.71 28.95 -7.43
N PHE A 85 16.76 28.78 -6.10
CA PHE A 85 15.65 28.24 -5.31
C PHE A 85 14.40 29.13 -5.36
N ASP A 86 14.55 30.44 -5.52
CA ASP A 86 13.41 31.37 -5.54
C ASP A 86 12.63 31.23 -6.85
N ARG A 87 13.33 31.12 -7.99
CA ARG A 87 12.70 30.80 -9.28
C ARG A 87 12.02 29.44 -9.27
N TYR A 88 12.65 28.44 -8.65
CA TYR A 88 12.05 27.12 -8.50
C TYR A 88 10.73 27.19 -7.71
N LYS A 89 10.74 27.85 -6.54
CA LYS A 89 9.54 28.04 -5.72
C LYS A 89 8.45 28.82 -6.45
N GLN A 90 8.81 29.89 -7.14
CA GLN A 90 7.87 30.65 -7.97
C GLN A 90 7.22 29.76 -9.02
N ARG A 91 8.02 28.95 -9.73
CA ARG A 91 7.49 28.04 -10.75
C ARG A 91 6.57 26.98 -10.17
N CYS A 92 6.89 26.44 -8.99
CA CYS A 92 6.01 25.51 -8.28
C CYS A 92 4.68 26.17 -7.93
N ALA A 93 4.69 27.42 -7.44
CA ALA A 93 3.47 28.17 -7.13
C ALA A 93 2.63 28.47 -8.39
N GLU A 94 3.26 28.83 -9.50
CA GLU A 94 2.59 29.02 -10.79
C GLU A 94 1.93 27.74 -11.28
N LEU A 95 2.62 26.60 -11.21
CA LEU A 95 2.08 25.31 -11.59
C LEU A 95 0.94 24.88 -10.67
N LYS A 96 1.07 25.06 -9.35
CA LYS A 96 0.00 24.79 -8.39
C LYS A 96 -1.26 25.59 -8.73
N LYS A 97 -1.10 26.87 -9.07
CA LYS A 97 -2.21 27.72 -9.53
C LYS A 97 -2.79 27.21 -10.86
N ALA A 98 -1.93 26.83 -11.79
CA ALA A 98 -2.32 26.30 -13.09
C ALA A 98 -3.12 24.99 -12.99
N LEU A 99 -2.88 24.13 -11.98
CA LEU A 99 -3.73 22.95 -11.76
C LEU A 99 -5.20 23.33 -11.58
N CYS A 100 -5.49 24.47 -10.94
CA CYS A 100 -6.85 24.96 -10.79
C CYS A 100 -7.34 25.73 -12.02
N THR A 101 -6.48 26.53 -12.66
CA THR A 101 -6.93 27.51 -13.66
C THR A 101 -6.71 27.14 -15.12
N ALA A 102 -5.81 26.20 -15.43
CA ALA A 102 -5.38 25.88 -16.80
C ALA A 102 -6.32 24.89 -17.51
N HIS A 103 -7.64 25.04 -17.29
CA HIS A 103 -8.65 24.24 -17.97
C HIS A 103 -9.27 25.02 -19.14
N GLU A 104 -9.88 24.30 -20.07
CA GLU A 104 -10.70 24.92 -21.11
C GLU A 104 -11.95 25.58 -20.53
N LYS A 105 -12.53 26.52 -21.29
CA LYS A 105 -13.76 27.21 -20.88
C LYS A 105 -14.86 26.20 -20.57
N PHE A 106 -15.63 26.48 -19.51
CA PHE A 106 -16.74 25.64 -19.03
C PHE A 106 -16.35 24.27 -18.47
N CYS A 107 -15.05 24.02 -18.23
CA CYS A 107 -14.65 22.89 -17.40
C CYS A 107 -15.12 23.09 -15.96
N PHE A 108 -15.68 22.04 -15.34
CA PHE A 108 -16.21 22.12 -13.98
C PHE A 108 -15.15 21.95 -12.88
N TRP A 109 -13.96 21.41 -13.18
CA TRP A 109 -12.93 21.11 -12.17
C TRP A 109 -12.48 22.30 -11.31
N PRO A 110 -12.37 23.55 -11.83
CA PRO A 110 -12.06 24.70 -11.00
C PRO A 110 -13.10 24.95 -9.90
N ASP A 111 -14.38 24.74 -10.21
CA ASP A 111 -15.52 25.02 -9.32
C ASP A 111 -15.95 23.80 -8.50
N SER A 112 -15.67 22.59 -9.00
CA SER A 112 -16.03 21.31 -8.41
C SER A 112 -14.83 20.34 -8.41
N PRO A 113 -13.76 20.66 -7.65
CA PRO A 113 -12.65 19.75 -7.45
C PRO A 113 -13.10 18.52 -6.65
N SER A 114 -12.34 17.42 -6.73
CA SER A 114 -12.60 16.26 -5.88
C SER A 114 -12.41 16.60 -4.39
N PRO A 115 -13.22 16.00 -3.49
CA PRO A 115 -13.11 16.20 -2.05
C PRO A 115 -11.71 15.88 -1.50
N ASP A 116 -11.19 16.73 -0.62
CA ASP A 116 -9.87 16.55 0.03
C ASP A 116 -9.77 15.23 0.80
N ARG A 117 -10.88 14.79 1.41
CA ARG A 117 -10.95 13.52 2.16
C ARG A 117 -10.59 12.29 1.33
N PHE A 118 -10.57 12.36 -0.01
CA PHE A 118 -10.18 11.22 -0.84
C PHE A 118 -8.70 10.88 -0.72
N GLY A 119 -7.83 11.86 -0.56
CA GLY A 119 -6.38 11.66 -0.39
C GLY A 119 -5.92 11.53 1.07
N MET A 120 -6.86 11.43 2.01
CA MET A 120 -6.60 11.44 3.45
C MET A 120 -7.04 10.11 4.09
N LEU A 121 -6.41 9.75 5.21
CA LEU A 121 -6.86 8.64 6.04
C LEU A 121 -8.09 9.09 6.87
N PRO A 122 -9.10 8.22 7.08
CA PRO A 122 -10.31 8.56 7.84
C PRO A 122 -10.05 8.48 9.35
N LEU A 123 -9.17 9.36 9.86
CA LEU A 123 -8.73 9.36 11.26
C LEU A 123 -9.85 9.71 12.27
N ASP A 124 -10.93 10.32 11.78
CA ASP A 124 -12.13 10.67 12.53
C ASP A 124 -13.18 9.54 12.57
N GLU A 125 -12.95 8.43 11.86
CA GLU A 125 -13.89 7.31 11.76
C GLU A 125 -13.26 5.98 12.23
N PRO A 126 -13.10 5.77 13.56
CA PRO A 126 -12.43 4.57 14.10
C PRO A 126 -13.03 3.25 13.62
N ALA A 127 -14.35 3.17 13.47
CA ALA A 127 -15.02 1.95 13.00
C ALA A 127 -14.61 1.58 11.56
N ILE A 128 -14.45 2.57 10.68
CA ILE A 128 -13.96 2.34 9.32
C ILE A 128 -12.50 1.88 9.36
N LEU A 129 -11.66 2.54 10.17
CA LEU A 129 -10.25 2.15 10.30
C LEU A 129 -10.08 0.70 10.79
N VAL A 130 -10.88 0.27 11.77
CA VAL A 130 -10.87 -1.12 12.27
C VAL A 130 -11.33 -2.08 11.18
N SER A 131 -12.43 -1.79 10.48
CA SER A 131 -12.91 -2.63 9.38
C SER A 131 -11.86 -2.76 8.27
N GLU A 132 -11.31 -1.64 7.78
CA GLU A 132 -10.31 -1.66 6.71
C GLU A 132 -9.01 -2.33 7.18
N PHE A 133 -8.63 -2.17 8.46
CA PHE A 133 -7.48 -2.87 9.04
C PHE A 133 -7.67 -4.39 9.01
N LEU A 134 -8.85 -4.88 9.43
CA LEU A 134 -9.18 -6.29 9.34
C LEU A 134 -9.18 -6.80 7.90
N ASP A 135 -9.81 -6.07 6.97
CA ASP A 135 -9.86 -6.47 5.56
C ASP A 135 -8.45 -6.58 4.96
N ARG A 136 -7.56 -5.63 5.27
CA ARG A 136 -6.14 -5.68 4.87
C ARG A 136 -5.43 -6.88 5.48
N PHE A 137 -5.59 -7.10 6.78
CA PHE A 137 -4.99 -8.24 7.49
C PHE A 137 -5.41 -9.58 6.88
N GLN A 138 -6.72 -9.78 6.70
CA GLN A 138 -7.27 -11.00 6.08
C GLN A 138 -6.73 -11.17 4.66
N SER A 139 -6.70 -10.11 3.85
CA SER A 139 -6.16 -10.18 2.49
C SER A 139 -4.71 -10.68 2.48
N LEU A 140 -3.88 -10.20 3.39
CA LEU A 140 -2.45 -10.54 3.49
C LEU A 140 -2.22 -11.96 4.00
N CYS A 141 -3.06 -12.47 4.90
CA CYS A 141 -2.95 -13.84 5.40
C CYS A 141 -3.08 -14.89 4.30
N HIS A 142 -3.75 -14.58 3.18
CA HIS A 142 -3.84 -15.48 2.02
C HIS A 142 -2.49 -15.72 1.32
N LEU A 143 -1.48 -14.86 1.55
CA LEU A 143 -0.14 -15.03 0.98
C LEU A 143 0.72 -16.02 1.78
N ASP A 144 0.31 -16.37 3.01
CA ASP A 144 1.00 -17.31 3.89
C ASP A 144 2.52 -17.04 3.97
N LEU A 145 3.37 -18.06 3.84
CA LEU A 145 4.83 -17.95 3.90
C LEU A 145 5.47 -17.12 2.77
N GLN A 146 4.68 -16.69 1.76
CA GLN A 146 5.16 -15.81 0.69
C GLN A 146 5.25 -14.34 1.12
N LEU A 147 4.69 -14.00 2.29
CA LEU A 147 4.88 -12.67 2.89
C LEU A 147 6.38 -12.36 3.05
N PRO A 148 6.77 -11.08 2.95
CA PRO A 148 8.16 -10.71 3.06
C PRO A 148 8.64 -10.74 4.51
N SER A 149 9.89 -11.11 4.73
CA SER A 149 10.57 -10.98 6.01
C SER A 149 10.86 -9.51 6.31
N LEU A 150 10.67 -9.10 7.57
CA LEU A 150 10.87 -7.74 8.07
C LEU A 150 12.11 -7.71 8.98
N ARG A 151 12.92 -6.64 8.92
CA ARG A 151 14.06 -6.49 9.83
C ARG A 151 13.60 -6.05 11.23
N PRO A 152 14.14 -6.63 12.32
CA PRO A 152 13.86 -6.18 13.68
C PRO A 152 14.22 -4.72 13.94
N GLU A 153 15.28 -4.21 13.30
CA GLU A 153 15.72 -2.81 13.42
C GLU A 153 14.65 -1.86 12.90
N ASP A 154 14.04 -2.18 11.76
CA ASP A 154 12.99 -1.38 11.13
C ASP A 154 11.75 -1.31 12.05
N LEU A 155 11.38 -2.42 12.70
CA LEU A 155 10.27 -2.42 13.67
C LEU A 155 10.54 -1.55 14.91
N LYS A 156 11.80 -1.51 15.39
CA LYS A 156 12.20 -0.63 16.49
C LYS A 156 12.02 0.84 16.11
N THR A 157 12.37 1.22 14.88
CA THR A 157 12.14 2.60 14.39
C THR A 157 10.66 2.96 14.35
N MET A 158 9.79 2.00 14.04
CA MET A 158 8.33 2.18 14.06
C MET A 158 7.73 2.19 15.47
N CYS A 159 8.53 1.96 16.53
CA CYS A 159 8.05 1.86 17.91
C CYS A 159 6.93 0.82 18.09
N LEU A 160 6.90 -0.22 17.24
CA LEU A 160 5.99 -1.36 17.33
C LEU A 160 6.59 -2.36 18.32
N THR A 161 6.16 -2.25 19.58
CA THR A 161 6.58 -3.17 20.65
C THR A 161 5.73 -4.42 20.65
N GLU A 162 6.23 -5.47 21.31
CA GLU A 162 5.51 -6.72 21.57
C GLU A 162 4.10 -6.47 22.15
N ASP A 163 3.99 -5.61 23.16
CA ASP A 163 2.72 -5.29 23.80
C ASP A 163 1.71 -4.68 22.82
N LYS A 164 2.18 -3.79 21.92
CA LYS A 164 1.31 -3.16 20.91
C LYS A 164 0.85 -4.16 19.87
N LEU A 165 1.76 -5.00 19.38
CA LEU A 165 1.41 -6.07 18.44
C LEU A 165 0.42 -7.06 19.07
N SER A 166 0.59 -7.37 20.35
CA SER A 166 -0.36 -8.21 21.11
C SER A 166 -1.76 -7.60 21.14
N LEU A 167 -1.86 -6.31 21.47
CA LEU A 167 -3.14 -5.61 21.50
C LEU A 167 -3.81 -5.58 20.11
N LEU A 168 -3.04 -5.38 19.05
CA LEU A 168 -3.56 -5.38 17.67
C LEU A 168 -4.04 -6.77 17.23
N LEU A 169 -3.27 -7.83 17.50
CA LEU A 169 -3.68 -9.19 17.17
C LEU A 169 -4.94 -9.59 17.93
N HIS A 170 -5.06 -9.22 19.22
CA HIS A 170 -6.31 -9.45 19.96
C HIS A 170 -7.48 -8.63 19.45
N LEU A 171 -7.25 -7.40 18.98
CA LEU A 171 -8.29 -6.61 18.31
C LEU A 171 -8.80 -7.34 17.05
N LEU A 172 -7.88 -7.87 16.23
CA LEU A 172 -8.22 -8.63 15.02
C LEU A 172 -8.97 -9.93 15.35
N GLU A 173 -8.54 -10.67 16.38
CA GLU A 173 -9.23 -11.88 16.86
C GLU A 173 -10.67 -11.55 17.30
N ASP A 174 -10.86 -10.55 18.15
CA ASP A 174 -12.18 -10.19 18.66
C ASP A 174 -13.12 -9.71 17.53
N GLU A 175 -12.62 -8.93 16.56
CA GLU A 175 -13.42 -8.49 15.40
C GLU A 175 -13.74 -9.65 14.44
N LEU A 176 -12.83 -10.60 14.28
CA LEU A 176 -13.06 -11.79 13.45
C LEU A 176 -14.12 -12.71 14.07
N ASP A 177 -14.06 -12.90 15.39
CA ASP A 177 -15.06 -13.66 16.14
C ASP A 177 -16.45 -13.00 16.01
N HIS A 178 -16.52 -11.67 16.18
CA HIS A 178 -17.76 -10.90 16.01
C HIS A 178 -18.36 -11.05 14.61
N ARG A 179 -17.54 -10.97 13.55
CA ARG A 179 -18.00 -11.20 12.17
C ARG A 179 -18.42 -12.64 11.88
N THR A 180 -17.81 -13.61 12.55
CA THR A 180 -18.11 -15.04 12.33
C THR A 180 -19.42 -15.45 13.01
N ASP A 181 -19.75 -14.86 14.16
CA ASP A 181 -21.05 -15.03 14.81
C ASP A 181 -22.21 -14.51 13.93
N GLU A 182 -21.98 -13.45 13.15
CA GLU A 182 -22.95 -12.93 12.17
C GLU A 182 -22.94 -13.70 10.84
N ARG A 183 -21.80 -14.25 10.43
CA ARG A 183 -21.60 -14.90 9.12
C ARG A 183 -20.98 -16.27 9.32
N LYS A 184 -21.81 -17.32 9.37
CA LYS A 184 -21.41 -18.75 9.43
C LYS A 184 -20.49 -19.15 8.26
N THR A 185 -19.21 -18.80 8.35
CA THR A 185 -18.15 -19.24 7.44
C THR A 185 -16.87 -19.37 8.26
N THR A 186 -16.44 -20.61 8.48
CA THR A 186 -15.22 -20.90 9.24
C THR A 186 -13.98 -20.55 8.43
N ILE A 187 -13.48 -19.32 8.58
CA ILE A 187 -12.09 -19.01 8.26
C ILE A 187 -11.26 -19.57 9.40
N LYS A 188 -10.72 -20.78 9.24
CA LYS A 188 -9.72 -21.30 10.17
C LYS A 188 -8.45 -20.48 9.98
N LEU A 189 -8.11 -19.68 10.98
CA LEU A 189 -6.82 -19.03 11.13
C LEU A 189 -5.75 -20.10 11.44
N GLY A 190 -5.38 -20.87 10.41
CA GLY A 190 -4.44 -21.99 10.47
C GLY A 190 -3.05 -21.66 9.94
N SER A 191 -2.76 -20.39 9.65
CA SER A 191 -1.47 -19.91 9.17
C SER A 191 -0.42 -19.83 10.28
N ASP A 192 0.85 -19.96 9.88
CA ASP A 192 2.00 -19.80 10.77
C ASP A 192 1.92 -18.47 11.54
N ILE A 193 2.40 -18.46 12.76
CA ILE A 193 2.38 -17.26 13.56
C ILE A 193 3.13 -16.09 12.92
N GLN A 194 4.25 -16.36 12.25
CA GLN A 194 5.03 -15.32 11.59
C GLN A 194 4.24 -14.61 10.50
N VAL A 195 3.30 -15.32 9.88
CA VAL A 195 2.38 -14.78 8.87
C VAL A 195 1.45 -13.76 9.51
N HIS A 196 0.85 -14.07 10.67
CA HIS A 196 -0.04 -13.12 11.35
C HIS A 196 0.68 -11.87 11.82
N VAL A 197 1.87 -12.00 12.40
CA VAL A 197 2.65 -10.84 12.85
C VAL A 197 3.01 -9.95 11.65
N THR A 198 3.54 -10.55 10.59
CA THR A 198 3.90 -9.82 9.36
C THR A 198 2.69 -9.17 8.70
N ALA A 199 1.57 -9.90 8.58
CA ALA A 199 0.32 -9.38 8.04
C ALA A 199 -0.25 -8.23 8.89
N CYS A 200 -0.16 -8.33 10.23
CA CYS A 200 -0.59 -7.28 11.15
C CYS A 200 0.24 -6.00 10.96
N ILE A 201 1.56 -6.12 10.85
CA ILE A 201 2.45 -4.98 10.65
C ILE A 201 2.16 -4.32 9.30
N LEU A 202 2.11 -5.12 8.23
CA LEU A 202 1.84 -4.63 6.87
C LEU A 202 0.47 -3.95 6.77
N SER A 203 -0.56 -4.51 7.42
CA SER A 203 -1.91 -3.93 7.42
C SER A 203 -2.02 -2.63 8.22
N VAL A 204 -1.32 -2.47 9.35
CA VAL A 204 -1.21 -1.16 10.05
C VAL A 204 -0.47 -0.15 9.17
N CYS A 205 0.48 -0.60 8.36
CA CYS A 205 1.21 0.24 7.41
C CYS A 205 0.45 0.52 6.11
N GLY A 206 -0.80 0.05 5.98
CA GLY A 206 -1.66 0.37 4.83
C GLY A 206 -1.48 -0.53 3.60
N TRP A 207 -0.80 -1.67 3.74
CA TRP A 207 -0.64 -2.66 2.67
C TRP A 207 -1.77 -3.69 2.69
N ALA A 208 -2.16 -4.16 1.51
CA ALA A 208 -3.13 -5.22 1.30
C ALA A 208 -2.66 -6.17 0.19
N CYS A 209 -3.11 -7.42 0.19
CA CYS A 209 -2.87 -8.31 -0.95
C CYS A 209 -3.71 -7.89 -2.16
N SER A 210 -3.13 -7.95 -3.36
CA SER A 210 -3.89 -7.72 -4.59
C SER A 210 -4.78 -8.92 -4.91
N SER A 211 -6.10 -8.72 -4.89
CA SER A 211 -7.05 -9.68 -5.43
C SER A 211 -7.04 -9.59 -6.96
N SER A 212 -6.13 -10.31 -7.63
CA SER A 212 -6.22 -10.54 -9.07
C SER A 212 -6.77 -11.93 -9.32
N LEU A 213 -7.95 -12.02 -9.93
CA LEU A 213 -8.60 -13.27 -10.35
C LEU A 213 -7.92 -13.91 -11.58
N GLU A 214 -6.71 -13.49 -11.94
CA GLU A 214 -6.01 -14.02 -13.10
C GLU A 214 -5.24 -15.31 -12.79
N PRO A 215 -5.18 -16.26 -13.74
CA PRO A 215 -4.61 -17.60 -13.55
C PRO A 215 -3.09 -17.63 -13.31
N MET A 216 -2.40 -16.49 -13.31
CA MET A 216 -1.01 -16.34 -12.87
C MET A 216 -0.93 -15.37 -11.69
N GLN A 217 -1.26 -15.87 -10.49
CA GLN A 217 -1.24 -15.09 -9.27
C GLN A 217 0.22 -14.76 -8.89
N LEU A 218 0.65 -13.54 -9.19
CA LEU A 218 1.90 -13.00 -8.68
C LEU A 218 1.70 -12.56 -7.23
N SER A 219 2.64 -12.90 -6.33
CA SER A 219 2.64 -12.46 -4.93
C SER A 219 2.87 -10.94 -4.87
N LEU A 220 1.77 -10.18 -4.85
CA LEU A 220 1.76 -8.73 -4.99
C LEU A 220 0.97 -8.11 -3.84
N ILE A 221 1.59 -7.12 -3.18
CA ILE A 221 0.91 -6.25 -2.22
C ILE A 221 0.74 -4.85 -2.79
N THR A 222 -0.30 -4.16 -2.32
CA THR A 222 -0.70 -2.86 -2.84
C THR A 222 -1.09 -1.91 -1.72
N CYS A 223 -0.93 -0.61 -1.96
CA CYS A 223 -1.47 0.45 -1.12
C CYS A 223 -2.57 1.19 -1.88
N SER A 224 -3.78 1.22 -1.31
CA SER A 224 -4.95 1.90 -1.89
C SER A 224 -4.86 3.42 -1.86
N GLN A 225 -3.94 4.00 -1.08
CA GLN A 225 -3.78 5.44 -0.96
C GLN A 225 -2.75 6.00 -1.94
N CYS A 226 -1.68 5.25 -2.23
CA CYS A 226 -0.65 5.69 -3.18
C CYS A 226 -0.57 4.91 -4.48
N MET A 227 -1.48 3.95 -4.68
CA MET A 227 -1.53 3.06 -5.85
C MET A 227 -0.21 2.32 -6.12
N ARG A 228 0.65 2.20 -5.11
CA ARG A 228 1.89 1.46 -5.25
C ARG A 228 1.57 -0.02 -5.23
N LYS A 229 2.11 -0.74 -6.22
CA LYS A 229 2.08 -2.19 -6.33
C LYS A 229 3.51 -2.69 -6.14
N VAL A 230 3.71 -3.66 -5.24
CA VAL A 230 5.03 -4.22 -4.91
C VAL A 230 4.99 -5.73 -5.02
N GLY A 231 5.85 -6.27 -5.89
CA GLY A 231 6.06 -7.70 -6.03
C GLY A 231 6.98 -8.24 -4.95
N LEU A 232 6.59 -9.34 -4.32
CA LEU A 232 7.33 -9.92 -3.20
C LEU A 232 8.57 -10.73 -3.63
N TRP A 233 8.70 -11.06 -4.93
CA TRP A 233 9.83 -11.83 -5.47
C TRP A 233 11.21 -11.15 -5.32
N GLY A 234 11.25 -9.83 -5.13
CA GLY A 234 12.48 -9.08 -4.88
C GLY A 234 12.94 -9.09 -3.42
N PHE A 235 12.16 -9.69 -2.52
CA PHE A 235 12.40 -9.66 -1.08
C PHE A 235 12.61 -11.06 -0.50
N GLN A 236 13.30 -11.13 0.63
CA GLN A 236 13.34 -12.35 1.42
C GLN A 236 11.92 -12.67 1.90
N GLN A 237 11.47 -13.91 1.72
CA GLN A 237 10.15 -14.38 2.14
C GLN A 237 10.29 -15.21 3.42
N ILE A 238 9.20 -15.34 4.17
CA ILE A 238 9.20 -16.13 5.42
C ILE A 238 9.65 -17.59 5.16
N GLU A 239 9.25 -18.17 4.02
CA GLU A 239 9.68 -19.53 3.61
C GLU A 239 11.21 -19.68 3.48
N SER A 240 11.90 -18.66 2.95
CA SER A 240 13.36 -18.70 2.77
C SER A 240 14.13 -18.62 4.08
N SER A 241 13.61 -17.96 5.12
CA SER A 241 14.24 -17.96 6.44
C SER A 241 14.18 -19.32 7.14
N MET A 242 13.27 -20.22 6.76
CA MET A 242 13.17 -21.55 7.36
C MET A 242 14.15 -22.56 6.74
N THR A 243 14.46 -22.41 5.45
CA THR A 243 15.30 -23.34 4.69
C THR A 243 16.80 -23.14 4.92
N ASP A 244 17.27 -21.93 5.23
CA ASP A 244 18.67 -21.66 5.61
C ASP A 244 19.06 -22.32 6.95
N LEU A 245 18.10 -22.56 7.86
CA LEU A 245 18.35 -23.29 9.10
C LEU A 245 18.56 -24.79 8.86
N ASP A 246 17.74 -25.43 8.03
CA ASP A 246 17.87 -26.87 7.75
C ASP A 246 19.18 -27.23 7.03
N ALA A 247 19.70 -26.31 6.20
CA ALA A 247 21.02 -26.47 5.57
C ALA A 247 22.18 -26.39 6.59
N SER A 248 22.00 -25.64 7.68
CA SER A 248 23.02 -25.45 8.73
C SER A 248 23.12 -26.64 9.69
N PHE A 249 22.04 -27.40 9.88
CA PHE A 249 22.03 -28.60 10.74
C PHE A 249 22.43 -29.91 10.02
N GLY A 250 22.71 -29.87 8.71
CA GLY A 250 23.00 -31.07 7.90
C GLY A 250 24.47 -31.54 7.88
N LEU A 251 25.42 -30.82 8.49
CA LEU A 251 26.84 -31.17 8.41
C LEU A 251 27.31 -31.99 9.62
N THR A 252 26.88 -33.26 9.76
CA THR A 252 27.71 -34.29 10.41
C THR A 252 27.45 -35.71 9.88
N SER A 253 28.55 -36.38 9.52
CA SER A 253 28.74 -37.80 9.12
C SER A 253 28.26 -38.19 7.71
N SER A 254 29.04 -38.84 6.82
CA SER A 254 30.33 -39.55 6.95
C SER A 254 30.91 -39.88 5.55
N LEU A 255 32.20 -40.20 5.52
CA LEU A 255 33.11 -40.36 4.38
C LEU A 255 33.06 -41.75 3.65
N ILE A 256 33.27 -41.73 2.29
CA ILE A 256 34.08 -42.64 1.42
C ILE A 256 33.45 -43.99 0.92
N PRO A 257 33.79 -44.58 -0.29
CA PRO A 257 34.26 -44.05 -1.60
C PRO A 257 33.67 -44.71 -2.91
N GLY A 258 33.77 -43.98 -4.03
CA GLY A 258 34.25 -44.48 -5.34
C GLY A 258 33.29 -45.20 -6.31
N LEU A 259 33.15 -44.69 -7.56
CA LEU A 259 33.66 -45.33 -8.79
C LEU A 259 33.38 -44.44 -10.03
N GLU A 260 34.27 -44.56 -11.01
CA GLU A 260 34.52 -43.76 -12.22
C GLU A 260 33.43 -43.74 -13.31
N GLY A 261 33.43 -42.70 -14.16
CA GLY A 261 32.93 -42.78 -15.55
C GLY A 261 32.27 -41.53 -16.16
N ARG A 262 33.04 -40.70 -16.88
CA ARG A 262 32.61 -39.77 -17.98
C ARG A 262 32.79 -40.52 -19.33
N PRO A 263 32.38 -40.03 -20.54
CA PRO A 263 31.59 -38.83 -20.89
C PRO A 263 30.55 -38.95 -22.04
N GLU A 264 29.81 -37.84 -22.24
CA GLU A 264 29.35 -37.26 -23.54
C GLU A 264 28.15 -37.83 -24.31
N ARG A 265 27.10 -37.01 -24.43
CA ARG A 265 26.40 -36.73 -25.71
C ARG A 265 25.73 -35.37 -25.70
N LEU A 266 26.21 -34.49 -26.58
CA LEU A 266 25.67 -33.17 -26.89
C LEU A 266 24.41 -33.29 -27.75
N ALA A 267 23.37 -32.52 -27.43
CA ALA A 267 22.24 -32.26 -28.32
C ALA A 267 22.01 -30.74 -28.43
N LEU A 268 22.16 -30.24 -29.65
CA LEU A 268 22.03 -28.84 -30.08
C LEU A 268 20.54 -28.46 -30.19
N VAL A 269 20.15 -27.30 -29.66
CA VAL A 269 18.83 -26.65 -29.90
C VAL A 269 19.04 -25.14 -30.10
N PRO A 270 18.26 -24.46 -30.98
CA PRO A 270 18.64 -23.16 -31.56
C PRO A 270 18.36 -21.95 -30.66
N GLU A 271 19.24 -20.95 -30.76
CA GLU A 271 19.14 -19.64 -30.10
C GLU A 271 18.01 -18.77 -30.68
N SER A 272 17.23 -18.15 -29.78
CA SER A 272 16.21 -17.13 -30.08
C SER A 272 16.82 -15.71 -29.88
N PRO A 273 16.35 -14.65 -30.58
CA PRO A 273 17.15 -13.45 -30.83
C PRO A 273 17.26 -12.52 -29.63
N ARG A 274 18.49 -12.01 -29.43
CA ARG A 274 18.91 -11.15 -28.31
C ARG A 274 18.17 -9.80 -28.30
N ARG A 275 17.60 -9.45 -27.14
CA ARG A 275 17.13 -8.09 -26.83
C ARG A 275 18.35 -7.22 -26.51
N MET A 276 18.42 -6.05 -27.13
CA MET A 276 19.52 -5.09 -27.04
C MET A 276 19.65 -4.53 -25.61
N MET A 277 20.85 -4.59 -25.03
CA MET A 277 21.20 -4.08 -23.70
C MET A 277 21.69 -2.62 -23.83
N THR A 278 21.10 -1.67 -23.12
CA THR A 278 21.66 -0.32 -22.92
C THR A 278 22.43 -0.29 -21.59
N ARG A 279 23.75 -0.08 -21.68
CA ARG A 279 24.75 -0.09 -20.59
C ARG A 279 24.64 1.17 -19.70
N SER A 280 24.69 1.06 -18.37
CA SER A 280 25.91 1.18 -17.52
C SER A 280 25.53 0.78 -16.07
N GLN A 281 26.32 0.09 -15.24
CA GLN A 281 27.77 -0.11 -15.14
C GLN A 281 28.13 -1.58 -14.80
N ASP A 282 29.35 -1.98 -15.17
CA ASP A 282 29.88 -3.34 -15.06
C ASP A 282 30.26 -3.74 -13.63
N ALA A 283 29.83 -4.95 -13.23
CA ALA A 283 30.65 -5.90 -12.49
C ALA A 283 30.41 -7.29 -13.12
N THR A 284 31.51 -7.96 -13.43
CA THR A 284 31.63 -9.14 -14.31
C THR A 284 30.88 -10.38 -13.81
N PHE A 285 29.86 -10.87 -14.53
CA PHE A 285 29.35 -12.24 -14.35
C PHE A 285 28.88 -12.87 -15.68
N SER A 286 29.37 -14.08 -15.95
CA SER A 286 28.96 -14.95 -17.07
C SER A 286 27.56 -15.54 -16.82
N PRO A 287 26.77 -15.87 -17.86
CA PRO A 287 25.45 -16.46 -17.66
C PRO A 287 25.60 -17.97 -17.50
N GLY A 288 25.58 -18.45 -16.27
CA GLY A 288 25.54 -19.87 -15.95
C GLY A 288 24.82 -20.07 -14.63
N SER A 289 23.61 -20.63 -14.70
CA SER A 289 23.05 -21.57 -13.72
C SER A 289 23.52 -21.39 -12.26
N GLU A 290 22.84 -20.53 -11.51
CA GLU A 290 22.48 -20.65 -10.08
C GLU A 290 21.75 -19.34 -9.73
N GLN A 291 20.44 -19.41 -9.42
CA GLN A 291 19.76 -18.25 -8.82
C GLN A 291 20.29 -18.14 -7.39
N ASP A 292 21.29 -17.28 -7.22
CA ASP A 292 21.81 -16.87 -5.92
C ASP A 292 20.64 -16.33 -5.07
N THR A 293 20.21 -17.10 -4.08
CA THR A 293 19.25 -16.67 -3.05
C THR A 293 19.86 -15.65 -2.08
N SER A 294 21.17 -15.41 -2.20
CA SER A 294 22.00 -14.63 -1.27
C SER A 294 21.86 -13.11 -1.37
N SER A 295 21.07 -12.56 -2.31
CA SER A 295 21.03 -11.11 -2.57
C SER A 295 19.66 -10.42 -2.39
N ARG A 296 18.63 -11.10 -1.85
CA ARG A 296 17.30 -10.47 -1.65
C ARG A 296 17.31 -9.57 -0.42
N SER A 297 16.76 -8.37 -0.53
CA SER A 297 16.64 -7.45 0.60
C SER A 297 15.43 -7.76 1.48
N PHE A 298 15.49 -7.38 2.75
CA PHE A 298 14.30 -7.33 3.61
C PHE A 298 13.35 -6.21 3.21
N PHE A 299 12.07 -6.39 3.51
CA PHE A 299 11.02 -5.42 3.22
C PHE A 299 10.84 -4.45 4.39
N ASP A 300 10.89 -3.14 4.10
CA ASP A 300 10.53 -2.09 5.05
C ASP A 300 9.15 -1.53 4.69
N PRO A 301 8.11 -1.76 5.52
CA PRO A 301 6.75 -1.35 5.21
C PRO A 301 6.55 0.14 4.96
N THR A 302 7.41 0.99 5.52
CA THR A 302 7.27 2.45 5.40
C THR A 302 7.98 2.98 4.16
N SER A 303 9.22 2.57 3.88
CA SER A 303 9.96 3.08 2.72
C SER A 303 9.42 2.64 1.36
N GLN A 304 8.60 1.58 1.32
CA GLN A 304 8.01 1.10 0.06
C GLN A 304 6.83 1.95 -0.43
N HIS A 305 6.30 2.84 0.40
CA HIS A 305 5.27 3.79 -0.03
C HIS A 305 5.84 4.85 -0.97
N ARG A 306 4.95 5.49 -1.75
CA ARG A 306 5.33 6.75 -2.40
C ARG A 306 5.46 7.84 -1.34
N ASP A 307 6.37 8.78 -1.56
CA ASP A 307 6.66 9.93 -0.69
C ASP A 307 5.43 10.79 -0.36
N TRP A 308 4.47 10.89 -1.28
CA TRP A 308 3.22 11.62 -1.08
C TRP A 308 2.11 10.80 -0.41
N CYS A 309 2.34 9.53 -0.08
CA CYS A 309 1.32 8.65 0.51
C CYS A 309 0.96 9.12 1.94
N PRO A 310 -0.33 9.27 2.29
CA PRO A 310 -0.75 9.73 3.61
C PRO A 310 -0.34 8.76 4.75
N TRP A 311 -0.01 7.49 4.44
CA TRP A 311 0.53 6.56 5.42
C TRP A 311 1.89 6.99 5.98
N VAL A 312 2.75 7.60 5.16
CA VAL A 312 4.13 7.97 5.55
C VAL A 312 4.39 9.46 5.51
N ASN A 313 3.58 10.22 4.77
CA ASN A 313 3.66 11.66 4.74
C ASN A 313 3.14 12.23 6.07
N ILE A 314 3.86 13.22 6.60
CA ILE A 314 3.50 13.91 7.82
C ILE A 314 2.41 14.92 7.45
N THR A 315 1.14 14.52 7.57
CA THR A 315 0.03 15.44 7.32
C THR A 315 0.03 16.52 8.40
N LEU A 316 0.18 17.79 8.01
CA LEU A 316 -0.14 18.92 8.86
C LEU A 316 -1.61 18.80 9.28
N GLY A 317 -1.85 18.42 10.53
CA GLY A 317 -3.17 18.44 11.12
C GLY A 317 -3.75 19.85 11.02
N LYS A 318 -4.96 19.95 10.46
CA LYS A 318 -5.76 21.15 10.24
C LYS A 318 -5.16 22.17 9.27
N GLU A 319 -5.76 22.28 8.09
CA GLU A 319 -5.80 23.56 7.38
C GLU A 319 -6.42 24.60 8.32
N SER A 320 -5.65 25.62 8.67
CA SER A 320 -6.13 26.80 9.36
C SER A 320 -7.26 27.40 8.53
N ARG A 321 -8.51 27.26 8.99
CA ARG A 321 -9.56 28.20 8.61
C ARG A 321 -9.04 29.58 8.98
N GLU A 322 -8.79 30.43 7.99
CA GLU A 322 -8.61 31.86 8.21
C GLU A 322 -9.88 32.39 8.87
N ASN A 323 -9.85 32.54 10.19
CA ASN A 323 -10.61 33.52 10.93
C ASN A 323 -9.89 33.74 12.26
N GLY A 324 -9.44 34.98 12.44
CA GLY A 324 -8.63 35.39 13.59
C GLY A 324 -9.32 35.11 14.93
N GLY A 325 -8.54 34.53 15.84
CA GLY A 325 -8.92 34.29 17.23
C GLY A 325 -7.79 33.52 17.92
N THR A 326 -6.99 34.24 18.70
CA THR A 326 -5.84 33.73 19.46
C THR A 326 -6.31 32.78 20.56
N GLU A 327 -6.00 31.49 20.44
CA GLU A 327 -5.87 30.55 21.56
C GLU A 327 -4.76 29.54 21.22
N PRO A 328 -3.84 29.20 22.16
CA PRO A 328 -2.81 28.20 21.92
C PRO A 328 -3.41 26.80 22.11
N ASP A 329 -4.16 26.33 21.11
CA ASP A 329 -4.62 24.94 21.09
C ASP A 329 -3.39 24.05 20.85
N ALA A 330 -3.14 23.10 21.76
CA ALA A 330 -2.00 22.20 21.72
C ALA A 330 -2.12 21.30 20.49
N SER A 331 -1.61 21.76 19.34
CA SER A 331 -1.58 20.98 18.10
C SER A 331 -0.76 19.71 18.36
N ALA A 332 -1.43 18.55 18.31
CA ALA A 332 -0.76 17.26 18.35
C ALA A 332 0.39 17.25 17.32
N PRO A 333 1.57 16.70 17.67
CA PRO A 333 2.72 16.71 16.78
C PRO A 333 2.36 16.01 15.48
N ALA A 334 2.72 16.62 14.36
CA ALA A 334 2.44 16.05 13.05
C ALA A 334 3.15 14.70 12.93
N GLU A 335 2.36 13.63 12.82
CA GLU A 335 2.84 12.24 12.76
C GLU A 335 2.41 11.57 11.46
N PRO A 336 3.16 10.55 10.98
CA PRO A 336 2.77 9.82 9.78
C PRO A 336 1.46 9.04 10.02
N GLY A 337 0.67 8.85 8.96
CA GLY A 337 -0.64 8.23 9.04
C GLY A 337 -0.65 6.84 9.67
N TRP A 338 0.35 6.00 9.42
CA TRP A 338 0.44 4.67 10.05
C TRP A 338 0.48 4.75 11.58
N LYS A 339 1.10 5.80 12.13
CA LYS A 339 1.24 5.99 13.57
C LYS A 339 -0.04 6.55 14.18
N ALA A 340 -0.71 7.47 13.48
CA ALA A 340 -2.03 7.95 13.89
C ALA A 340 -3.06 6.81 13.91
N VAL A 341 -3.09 5.99 12.85
CA VAL A 341 -3.96 4.80 12.78
C VAL A 341 -3.62 3.81 13.89
N LEU A 342 -2.33 3.52 14.13
CA LEU A 342 -1.91 2.66 15.24
C LEU A 342 -2.47 3.17 16.58
N THR A 343 -2.34 4.47 16.86
CA THR A 343 -2.86 5.07 18.09
C THR A 343 -4.37 4.90 18.22
N ILE A 344 -5.13 5.12 17.14
CA ILE A 344 -6.59 4.96 17.12
C ILE A 344 -6.99 3.49 17.34
N LEU A 345 -6.33 2.54 16.68
CA LEU A 345 -6.61 1.11 16.84
C LEU A 345 -6.35 0.64 18.29
N LEU A 346 -5.23 1.08 18.88
CA LEU A 346 -4.92 0.77 20.27
C LEU A 346 -5.92 1.40 21.26
N ALA A 347 -6.32 2.65 21.02
CA ALA A 347 -7.34 3.32 21.83
C ALA A 347 -8.72 2.65 21.71
N HIS A 348 -9.10 2.24 20.49
CA HIS A 348 -10.33 1.50 20.25
C HIS A 348 -10.34 0.18 21.04
N LYS A 349 -9.24 -0.57 21.00
CA LYS A 349 -9.12 -1.82 21.77
C LYS A 349 -9.21 -1.61 23.28
N GLN A 350 -8.66 -0.52 23.81
CA GLN A 350 -8.73 -0.19 25.23
C GLN A 350 -10.14 0.25 25.65
N SER A 351 -10.82 1.05 24.83
CA SER A 351 -12.19 1.51 25.12
C SER A 351 -13.23 0.38 25.08
N SER A 352 -13.00 -0.65 24.27
CA SER A 352 -13.91 -1.79 24.14
C SER A 352 -13.74 -2.83 25.25
N GLN A 353 -12.79 -2.67 26.18
CA GLN A 353 -12.70 -3.55 27.36
C GLN A 353 -13.67 -3.09 28.45
N PRO A 354 -14.60 -3.95 28.91
CA PRO A 354 -15.43 -3.62 30.07
C PRO A 354 -14.58 -3.50 31.34
N ALA A 355 -14.89 -2.50 32.17
CA ALA A 355 -14.11 -2.12 33.35
C ALA A 355 -13.95 -3.21 34.43
N GLU A 356 -14.72 -4.29 34.36
CA GLU A 356 -14.65 -5.42 35.31
C GLU A 356 -14.99 -6.75 34.62
N THR A 357 -14.12 -7.29 33.76
CA THR A 357 -14.15 -8.73 33.47
C THR A 357 -12.79 -9.24 32.97
N ASP A 358 -12.24 -10.21 33.72
CA ASP A 358 -11.16 -11.14 33.37
C ASP A 358 -9.71 -10.66 33.22
N SER A 359 -9.09 -10.40 34.37
CA SER A 359 -7.63 -10.52 34.58
C SER A 359 -7.06 -11.90 34.17
N MET A 360 -7.88 -12.96 34.12
CA MET A 360 -7.44 -14.29 33.69
C MET A 360 -7.41 -14.49 32.17
N SER A 361 -8.35 -13.93 31.39
CA SER A 361 -8.41 -14.11 29.93
C SER A 361 -7.29 -13.37 29.21
N LEU A 362 -6.93 -12.17 29.69
CA LEU A 362 -5.78 -11.40 29.20
C LEU A 362 -4.45 -12.11 29.46
N SER A 363 -4.33 -12.88 30.54
CA SER A 363 -3.13 -13.65 30.88
C SER A 363 -2.90 -14.82 29.92
N GLU A 364 -3.95 -15.55 29.53
CA GLU A 364 -3.82 -16.66 28.58
C GLU A 364 -3.68 -16.20 27.12
N LYS A 365 -4.40 -15.13 26.75
CA LYS A 365 -4.31 -14.46 25.45
C LYS A 365 -2.92 -13.84 25.25
N SER A 366 -2.41 -13.10 26.24
CA SER A 366 -1.05 -12.55 26.20
C SER A 366 0.02 -13.65 26.22
N ARG A 367 -0.14 -14.76 26.95
CA ARG A 367 0.80 -15.90 26.91
C ARG A 367 0.96 -16.55 25.54
N LYS A 368 -0.06 -16.46 24.67
CA LYS A 368 0.09 -16.83 23.26
C LYS A 368 1.01 -15.80 22.62
N VAL A 369 0.72 -14.50 22.70
CA VAL A 369 1.54 -13.47 22.05
C VAL A 369 2.99 -13.38 22.56
N PHE A 370 3.23 -13.61 23.85
CA PHE A 370 4.58 -13.72 24.40
C PHE A 370 5.36 -14.92 23.84
N ARG A 371 4.67 -16.03 23.51
CA ARG A 371 5.30 -17.14 22.76
C ARG A 371 5.55 -16.77 21.30
N ILE A 372 4.59 -16.08 20.69
CA ILE A 372 4.63 -15.58 19.30
C ILE A 372 5.86 -14.70 19.09
N PHE A 373 6.08 -13.73 19.97
CA PHE A 373 7.17 -12.77 19.83
C PHE A 373 8.52 -13.39 20.17
N ARG A 374 8.63 -14.21 21.22
CA ARG A 374 9.88 -14.93 21.52
C ARG A 374 10.32 -15.89 20.42
N GLN A 375 9.37 -16.55 19.76
CA GLN A 375 9.67 -17.40 18.62
C GLN A 375 10.12 -16.56 17.42
N TRP A 376 9.49 -15.41 17.18
CA TRP A 376 9.87 -14.47 16.12
C TRP A 376 11.25 -13.83 16.36
N GLU A 377 11.56 -13.35 17.57
CA GLU A 377 12.88 -12.83 17.94
C GLU A 377 13.98 -13.90 17.83
N SER A 378 13.68 -15.14 18.24
CA SER A 378 14.62 -16.26 18.09
C SER A 378 14.91 -16.57 16.62
N LEU A 379 13.91 -16.44 15.74
CA LEU A 379 14.04 -16.68 14.30
C LEU A 379 14.72 -15.54 13.55
N CYS A 380 14.71 -14.31 14.09
CA CYS A 380 15.40 -13.16 13.50
C CYS A 380 16.82 -12.93 14.07
N SER A 381 17.15 -13.56 15.20
CA SER A 381 18.46 -13.45 15.87
C SER A 381 19.40 -14.64 15.59
N SER A 382 18.90 -15.65 14.86
CA SER A 382 19.67 -16.79 14.35
C SER A 382 19.99 -16.55 12.88
#